data_AF-A0A8S9WGU7-F1
#
_entry.id   AF-A0A8S9WGU7-F1
#
_cell.length_a   1.000
_cell.length_b   1.000
_cell.length_c   1.000
_cell.angle_alpha   90.00
_cell.angle_beta   90.00
_cell.angle_gamma   90.00
#
_symmetry.space_group_name_H-M   'P 1'
#
loop_
_entity.id
_entity.type
_entity.pdbx_description
1 polymer ?
#
loop_
_entity_poly.entity_id
_entity_poly.type
_entity_poly.pdbx_seq_one_letter_code
_entity_poly.pdbx_strand_id
1 'polypeptide(L)'
;MGLYTFLKIDKSMEKIKEQRKKERECIAAYYDKRMRELLDPWYGDFQKWKRGVLSQDKLSDRIHEFHTGNQKLYSLFCQNREFLLKLIEWEYQNEVKE
;
A
#
# COMPACT_ATOMS: atom_id res chain seq x y z
N MET A 1 -7.53 -37.03 -27.77
CA MET A 1 -6.48 -36.30 -27.02
C MET A 1 -6.69 -34.77 -26.94
N GLY A 2 -7.55 -34.13 -27.76
CA GLY A 2 -7.64 -32.65 -27.83
C GLY A 2 -8.45 -31.94 -26.73
N LEU A 3 -9.59 -32.47 -26.30
CA LEU A 3 -10.51 -31.77 -25.38
C LEU A 3 -10.02 -31.72 -23.93
N TYR A 4 -9.42 -32.81 -23.43
CA TYR A 4 -8.92 -32.89 -22.06
C TYR A 4 -7.74 -31.94 -21.81
N THR A 5 -6.86 -31.77 -22.80
CA THR A 5 -5.73 -30.84 -22.73
C THR A 5 -6.19 -29.39 -22.75
N PHE A 6 -7.18 -29.06 -23.60
CA PHE A 6 -7.78 -27.73 -23.66
C PHE A 6 -8.47 -27.33 -22.34
N LEU A 7 -9.30 -28.22 -21.78
CA LEU A 7 -9.98 -27.98 -20.51
C LEU A 7 -9.01 -27.81 -19.33
N LYS A 8 -7.86 -28.50 -19.35
CA LYS A 8 -6.80 -28.32 -18.35
C LYS A 8 -6.12 -26.94 -18.47
N ILE A 9 -5.86 -26.47 -19.68
CA ILE A 9 -5.25 -25.16 -19.92
C ILE A 9 -6.20 -24.05 -19.46
N ASP A 10 -7.49 -24.15 -19.78
CA ASP A 10 -8.50 -23.16 -19.39
C ASP A 10 -8.65 -23.05 -17.86
N LYS A 11 -8.77 -24.18 -17.16
CA LYS A 11 -8.79 -24.21 -15.69
C LYS A 11 -7.50 -23.67 -15.06
N SER A 12 -6.34 -23.92 -15.68
CA SER A 12 -5.05 -23.38 -15.23
C SER A 12 -5.00 -21.85 -15.37
N MET A 13 -5.48 -21.32 -16.49
CA MET A 13 -5.56 -19.87 -16.73
C MET A 13 -6.51 -19.18 -15.74
N GLU A 14 -7.64 -19.81 -15.42
CA GLU A 14 -8.60 -19.27 -14.45
C GLU A 14 -8.00 -19.20 -13.04
N LYS A 15 -7.26 -20.23 -12.63
CA LYS A 15 -6.51 -20.23 -11.37
C LYS A 15 -5.47 -19.12 -11.32
N ILE A 16 -4.76 -18.86 -12.41
CA ILE A 16 -3.78 -17.77 -12.51
C ILE A 16 -4.47 -16.41 -12.38
N LYS A 17 -5.62 -16.21 -13.02
CA LYS A 17 -6.37 -14.94 -12.90
C LYS A 17 -6.83 -14.69 -11.47
N GLU A 18 -7.40 -15.70 -10.83
CA GLU A 18 -7.88 -15.60 -9.45
C GLU A 18 -6.74 -15.30 -8.48
N GLN A 19 -5.58 -15.97 -8.64
CA GLN A 19 -4.39 -15.67 -7.86
C GLN A 19 -3.95 -14.21 -8.03
N ARG A 20 -3.87 -13.73 -9.28
CA ARG A 20 -3.49 -12.33 -9.58
C ARG A 20 -4.48 -11.32 -8.99
N LYS A 21 -5.76 -11.68 -8.89
CA LYS A 21 -6.78 -10.84 -8.27
C LYS A 21 -6.53 -10.72 -6.77
N LYS A 22 -6.35 -11.85 -6.07
CA LYS A 22 -6.02 -11.88 -4.63
C LYS A 22 -4.75 -11.10 -4.30
N GLU A 23 -3.71 -11.24 -5.13
CA GLU A 23 -2.47 -10.48 -4.96
C GLU A 23 -2.69 -8.97 -5.08
N ARG A 24 -3.52 -8.52 -6.02
CA ARG A 24 -3.87 -7.10 -6.17
C ARG A 24 -4.67 -6.59 -4.98
N GLU A 25 -5.62 -7.37 -4.49
CA GLU A 25 -6.42 -7.04 -3.30
C GLU A 25 -5.53 -6.91 -2.06
N CYS A 26 -4.58 -7.84 -1.88
CA CYS A 26 -3.59 -7.79 -0.81
C CYS A 26 -2.74 -6.51 -0.88
N ILE A 27 -2.18 -6.20 -2.05
CA ILE A 27 -1.38 -4.97 -2.25
C ILE A 27 -2.23 -3.72 -2.02
N ALA A 28 -3.48 -3.69 -2.48
CA ALA A 28 -4.37 -2.55 -2.31
C ALA A 28 -4.70 -2.31 -0.83
N ALA A 29 -5.01 -3.38 -0.08
CA ALA A 29 -5.27 -3.30 1.36
C ALA A 29 -4.03 -2.80 2.12
N TYR A 30 -2.85 -3.31 1.76
CA TYR A 30 -1.60 -2.85 2.35
C TYR A 30 -1.28 -1.38 2.00
N TYR A 31 -1.59 -0.93 0.78
CA TYR A 31 -1.44 0.48 0.42
C TYR A 31 -2.35 1.38 1.25
N ASP A 32 -3.62 0.99 1.44
CA ASP A 32 -4.57 1.74 2.28
C ASP A 32 -4.07 1.84 3.73
N LYS A 33 -3.56 0.74 4.31
CA LYS A 33 -2.92 0.73 5.64
C LYS A 33 -1.81 1.79 5.72
N ARG A 34 -0.84 1.75 4.79
CA ARG A 34 0.29 2.68 4.76
C ARG A 34 -0.11 4.13 4.55
N MET A 35 -1.13 4.38 3.73
CA MET A 35 -1.68 5.73 3.53
C MET A 35 -2.30 6.28 4.82
N ARG A 36 -3.02 5.45 5.58
CA ARG A 36 -3.58 5.85 6.88
C ARG A 36 -2.48 6.19 7.89
N GLU A 37 -1.47 5.33 8.01
CA GLU A 37 -0.30 5.59 8.89
C GLU A 37 0.38 6.93 8.56
N LEU A 38 0.48 7.28 7.27
CA LEU A 38 1.05 8.54 6.84
C LEU A 38 0.14 9.74 7.12
N LEU A 39 -1.19 9.56 7.00
CA LEU A 39 -2.20 10.61 7.17
C LEU A 39 -2.58 10.86 8.64
N ASP A 40 -2.42 9.89 9.54
CA ASP A 40 -2.83 10.05 10.93
C ASP A 40 -2.08 11.17 11.68
N PRO A 41 -0.73 11.25 11.61
CA PRO A 41 0.01 12.38 12.18
C PRO A 41 -0.38 13.70 11.52
N TRP A 42 -0.63 13.66 10.21
CA TRP A 42 -1.02 14.79 9.38
C TRP A 42 -2.33 15.42 9.86
N TYR A 43 -3.34 14.58 10.11
CA TYR A 43 -4.61 15.01 10.67
C TYR A 43 -4.43 15.69 12.02
N GLY A 44 -3.57 15.15 12.88
CA GLY A 44 -3.24 15.74 14.18
C GLY A 44 -2.67 17.16 14.06
N ASP A 45 -1.80 17.42 13.08
CA ASP A 45 -1.20 18.73 12.87
C ASP A 45 -2.22 19.76 12.37
N PHE A 46 -3.17 19.37 11.51
CA PHE A 46 -4.30 20.25 11.17
C PHE A 46 -5.17 20.60 12.40
N GLN A 47 -5.41 19.64 13.29
CA GLN A 47 -6.15 19.92 14.53
C GLN A 47 -5.40 20.88 15.46
N LYS A 48 -4.06 20.83 15.49
CA LYS A 48 -3.25 21.80 16.27
C LYS A 48 -3.30 23.19 15.64
N TRP A 49 -3.18 23.28 14.32
CA TRP A 49 -3.29 24.55 13.59
C TRP A 49 -4.66 25.21 13.79
N LYS A 50 -5.75 24.43 13.67
CA LYS A 50 -7.12 24.92 13.90
C LYS A 50 -7.31 25.51 15.30
N ARG A 51 -6.57 25.02 16.30
CA ARG A 51 -6.58 25.50 17.69
C ARG A 51 -5.61 26.65 17.96
N GLY A 52 -4.88 27.12 16.94
CA GLY A 52 -3.85 28.16 17.08
C GLY A 52 -2.56 27.68 17.76
N VAL A 53 -2.40 26.37 17.97
CA VAL A 53 -1.22 25.77 18.62
C VAL A 53 -0.06 25.60 17.63
N LEU A 54 -0.39 25.41 16.35
CA LEU A 54 0.59 25.34 15.26
C LEU A 54 0.46 26.61 14.42
N SER A 55 1.58 27.29 14.16
CA SER A 55 1.59 28.45 13.28
C SER A 55 1.45 28.05 11.81
N GLN A 56 1.13 29.02 10.94
CA GLN A 56 0.91 28.77 9.52
C GLN A 56 2.20 28.35 8.79
N ASP A 57 3.35 28.95 9.13
CA ASP A 57 4.66 28.57 8.60
C ASP A 57 4.98 27.10 8.96
N LYS A 58 4.75 26.72 10.22
CA LYS A 58 4.95 25.33 10.67
C LYS A 58 3.98 24.35 10.02
N LEU A 59 2.74 24.75 9.80
CA LEU A 59 1.81 23.92 9.02
C LEU A 59 2.31 23.73 7.57
N SER A 60 2.87 24.77 6.95
CA SER A 60 3.42 24.68 5.60
C SER A 60 4.61 23.72 5.52
N ASP A 61 5.54 23.79 6.47
CA ASP A 61 6.67 22.85 6.56
C ASP A 61 6.17 21.41 6.67
N ARG A 62 5.20 21.20 7.55
CA ARG A 62 4.52 19.92 7.71
C ARG A 62 3.93 19.45 6.36
N ILE A 63 3.27 20.32 5.58
CA ILE A 63 2.64 19.94 4.30
C ILE A 63 3.68 19.38 3.34
N HIS A 64 4.86 20.01 3.30
CA HIS A 64 5.97 19.57 2.47
C HIS A 64 6.54 18.21 2.92
N GLU A 65 6.65 17.96 4.23
CA GLU A 65 7.06 16.67 4.79
C GLU A 65 6.09 15.55 4.37
N PHE A 66 4.78 15.77 4.54
CA PHE A 66 3.76 14.82 4.13
C PHE A 66 3.80 14.55 2.63
N HIS A 67 3.87 15.61 1.81
CA HIS A 67 3.94 15.46 0.36
C HIS A 67 5.15 14.62 -0.07
N THR A 68 6.31 14.84 0.57
CA THR A 68 7.52 14.04 0.34
C THR A 68 7.32 12.58 0.74
N GLY A 69 6.71 12.33 1.91
CA GLY A 69 6.39 10.97 2.37
C GLY A 69 5.43 10.25 1.42
N ASN A 70 4.38 10.95 0.97
CA ASN A 70 3.39 10.43 0.03
C ASN A 70 4.02 10.10 -1.33
N GLN A 71 4.92 10.94 -1.83
CA GLN A 71 5.66 10.67 -3.08
C GLN A 71 6.53 9.41 -2.97
N LYS A 72 7.22 9.23 -1.85
CA LYS A 72 8.01 8.01 -1.59
C LYS A 72 7.12 6.78 -1.54
N LEU A 73 5.99 6.88 -0.84
CA LEU A 73 5.03 5.79 -0.73
C LEU A 73 4.45 5.42 -2.10
N TYR A 74 3.98 6.40 -2.88
CA TYR A 74 3.52 6.17 -4.24
C TYR A 74 4.60 5.51 -5.11
N SER A 75 5.85 5.98 -5.04
CA SER A 75 6.97 5.41 -5.79
C SER A 75 7.26 3.95 -5.42
N LEU A 76 7.05 3.57 -4.15
CA LEU A 76 7.13 2.18 -3.70
C LEU A 76 6.04 1.32 -4.37
N PHE A 77 4.80 1.80 -4.44
CA PHE A 77 3.69 1.06 -5.06
C PHE A 77 3.73 1.03 -6.60
N CYS A 78 4.59 1.84 -7.23
CA CYS A 78 4.93 1.69 -8.65
C CYS A 78 5.90 0.53 -8.93
N GLN A 79 6.50 -0.09 -7.90
CA GLN A 79 7.35 -1.26 -8.08
C GLN A 79 6.58 -2.49 -8.56
N ASN A 80 7.29 -3.51 -9.01
CA ASN A 80 6.65 -4.72 -9.52
C ASN A 80 5.93 -5.51 -8.39
N ARG A 81 4.89 -6.24 -8.78
CA ARG A 81 4.02 -7.01 -7.87
C ARG A 81 4.78 -8.02 -7.01
N GLU A 82 5.75 -8.73 -7.57
CA GLU A 82 6.49 -9.75 -6.84
C GLU A 82 7.28 -9.14 -5.69
N PHE A 83 7.95 -8.02 -5.94
CA PHE A 83 8.64 -7.25 -4.92
C PHE A 83 7.69 -6.79 -3.81
N LEU A 84 6.52 -6.22 -4.17
CA LEU A 84 5.53 -5.76 -3.20
C LEU A 84 5.01 -6.89 -2.31
N LEU A 85 4.73 -8.06 -2.88
CA LEU A 85 4.27 -9.21 -2.10
C LEU A 85 5.33 -9.70 -1.12
N LYS A 86 6.61 -9.79 -1.54
CA LYS A 86 7.72 -10.17 -0.66
C LYS A 86 7.93 -9.16 0.47
N LEU A 87 7.78 -7.87 0.18
CA LEU A 87 7.87 -6.82 1.19
C LEU A 87 6.76 -6.96 2.24
N ILE A 88 5.51 -7.13 1.80
CA ILE A 88 4.35 -7.33 2.67
C ILE A 88 4.54 -8.55 3.55
N GLU A 89 4.97 -9.67 2.97
CA GLU A 89 5.24 -10.90 3.71
C GLU A 89 6.35 -10.69 4.74
N TRP A 90 7.46 -10.06 4.35
CA TRP A 90 8.55 -9.76 5.27
C TRP A 90 8.09 -8.87 6.42
N GLU A 91 7.37 -7.77 6.16
CA GLU A 91 6.88 -6.89 7.23
C GLU A 91 5.93 -7.63 8.17
N TYR A 92 4.99 -8.43 7.64
CA TYR A 92 4.08 -9.23 8.47
C TYR A 92 4.84 -10.20 9.41
N GLN A 93 5.93 -10.81 8.94
CA GLN A 93 6.75 -11.72 9.76
C GLN A 93 7.61 -11.00 10.82
N ASN A 94 7.84 -9.68 10.66
CA ASN A 94 8.64 -8.90 11.59
C ASN A 94 7.78 -8.05 12.54
N GLU A 95 6.57 -7.62 12.14
CA GLU A 95 5.58 -6.98 13.02
C GLU A 95 5.08 -7.93 14.13
N VAL A 96 5.10 -9.25 13.90
CA VAL A 96 4.66 -10.27 14.88
C VAL A 96 5.74 -10.59 15.93
N LYS A 97 6.96 -10.05 15.78
CA LYS A 97 8.11 -10.34 16.66
C LYS A 97 8.41 -9.25 17.70
N GLU A 98 7.65 -8.16 17.69
CA GLU A 98 7.68 -7.09 18.71
C GLU A 98 6.47 -7.20 19.65
#